data_AF-A0AA51LWY3-F1
#
_entry.id   AF-A0AA51LWY3-F1
#
_cell.length_a   1.000
_cell.length_b   1.000
_cell.length_c   1.000
_cell.angle_alpha   90.00
_cell.angle_beta   90.00
_cell.angle_gamma   90.00
#
_symmetry.space_group_name_H-M   'P 1'
#
loop_
_entity.id
_entity.type
_entity.pdbx_description
1 polymer ?
#
loop_
_entity_poly.entity_id
_entity_poly.type
_entity_poly.pdbx_seq_one_letter_code
_entity_poly.pdbx_strand_id
1 'polypeptide(L)' 'MSGSAIAMMVVALGLVWGGLAASLMHLRRNPDDTSGLESAERPHE' A
#
# COMPACT_ATOMS: atom_id res chain seq x y z
N MET A 1 -0.14 -34.75 10.96
CA MET A 1 0.27 -33.36 10.69
C MET A 1 -0.91 -32.68 10.01
N SER A 2 -1.64 -31.82 10.74
CA SER A 2 -2.98 -31.39 10.32
C SER A 2 -2.92 -30.29 9.26
N GLY A 3 -3.64 -30.45 8.15
CA GLY A 3 -3.70 -29.45 7.07
C GLY A 3 -4.18 -28.07 7.52
N SER A 4 -4.92 -28.01 8.64
CA SER A 4 -5.32 -26.76 9.29
C SER A 4 -4.14 -25.92 9.79
N ALA A 5 -3.04 -26.54 10.22
CA ALA A 5 -1.85 -25.82 10.67
C ALA A 5 -1.15 -25.08 9.51
N ILE A 6 -1.10 -25.72 8.34
CA ILE A 6 -0.53 -25.12 7.12
C ILE A 6 -1.42 -23.97 6.65
N ALA A 7 -2.76 -24.14 6.69
CA ALA A 7 -3.68 -23.08 6.33
C ALA A 7 -3.49 -21.83 7.21
N MET A 8 -3.38 -22.00 8.53
CA MET A 8 -3.12 -20.89 9.46
C MET A 8 -1.76 -20.23 9.22
N MET A 9 -0.73 -21.00 8.89
CA MET A 9 0.59 -20.47 8.54
C MET A 9 0.53 -19.57 7.31
N VAL A 10 -0.18 -19.99 6.26
CA VAL A 10 -0.35 -19.20 5.02
C VAL A 10 -1.16 -17.93 5.29
N VAL A 11 -2.22 -18.02 6.11
CA VAL A 11 -2.99 -16.82 6.50
C VAL A 11 -2.11 -15.84 7.27
N ALA A 12 -1.32 -16.31 8.24
CA ALA A 12 -0.42 -15.45 9.00
C ALA A 12 0.62 -14.76 8.10
N LEU A 13 1.23 -15.49 7.17
CA LEU A 13 2.14 -14.91 6.18
C LEU A 13 1.40 -13.91 5.28
N GLY A 14 0.21 -14.27 4.79
CA GLY A 14 -0.62 -13.41 3.96
C GLY A 14 -1.05 -12.11 4.64
N LEU A 15 -1.28 -12.11 5.95
CA LEU A 15 -1.62 -10.89 6.70
C LEU A 15 -0.41 -9.98 6.90
N VAL A 16 0.76 -10.55 7.23
CA VAL A 16 2.02 -9.79 7.38
C VAL A 16 2.41 -9.12 6.06
N TRP A 17 2.36 -9.86 4.96
CA TRP A 17 2.73 -9.35 3.65
C TRP A 17 1.58 -8.61 2.95
N GLY A 18 0.33 -8.94 3.25
CA GLY A 18 -0.85 -8.41 2.59
C GLY A 18 -1.10 -6.94 2.91
N GLY A 19 -0.93 -6.54 4.18
CA GLY A 19 -1.05 -5.13 4.55
C GLY A 19 0.03 -4.26 3.90
N LEU A 20 1.26 -4.77 3.85
CA LEU A 20 2.39 -4.10 3.20
C LEU A 20 2.23 -4.03 1.68
N ALA A 21 1.84 -5.14 1.04
CA ALA A 21 1.60 -5.22 -0.40
C ALA A 21 0.43 -4.33 -0.82
N ALA A 22 -0.63 -4.26 -0.01
CA ALA A 22 -1.76 -3.36 -0.25
C ALA A 22 -1.34 -1.89 -0.17
N SER A 23 -0.55 -1.51 0.84
CA SER A 23 0.00 -0.16 0.96
C SER A 23 0.93 0.20 -0.22
N LEU A 24 1.80 -0.73 -0.63
CA LEU A 24 2.69 -0.55 -1.77
C LEU A 24 1.92 -0.45 -3.10
N MET A 25 0.89 -1.27 -3.28
CA MET A 25 0.00 -1.21 -4.45
C MET A 25 -0.78 0.10 -4.48
N HIS A 26 -1.25 0.58 -3.32
CA HIS A 26 -1.96 1.85 -3.20
C HIS A 26 -1.05 3.02 -3.59
N LEU A 27 0.19 3.05 -3.08
CA LEU A 27 1.18 4.07 -3.40
C LEU A 27 1.63 4.00 -4.88
N ARG A 28 1.83 2.80 -5.42
CA ARG A 28 2.15 2.63 -6.86
C ARG A 28 1.01 3.04 -7.77
N ARG A 29 -0.24 2.90 -7.33
CA ARG A 29 -1.44 3.17 -8.13
C ARG A 29 -1.90 4.62 -8.01
N ASN A 30 -1.54 5.30 -6.93
CA ASN A 30 -1.68 6.74 -6.79
C ASN A 30 -0.29 7.39 -6.74
N PRO A 31 0.49 7.34 -7.85
CA PRO A 31 1.63 8.23 -7.97
C PRO A 31 1.08 9.65 -7.79
N ASP A 32 1.61 10.39 -6.82
CA ASP A 32 1.22 11.78 -6.57
C ASP A 32 1.53 12.63 -7.80
N ASP A 33 0.61 12.68 -8.77
CA ASP A 33 0.62 13.65 -9.88
C ASP A 33 0.42 15.09 -9.39
N THR A 34 0.19 15.28 -8.08
CA THR A 34 -0.11 16.56 -7.43
C THR A 34 1.08 17.13 -6.65
N SER A 35 2.28 16.54 -6.69
CA SER A 35 3.42 17.07 -5.92
C SER A 35 4.06 18.34 -6.49
N GLY A 36 3.59 18.89 -7.62
CA GLY A 36 4.26 20.00 -8.32
C GLY A 36 3.38 21.15 -8.82
N LEU A 37 2.05 21.03 -8.81
CA LEU A 37 1.17 22.03 -9.46
C LEU A 37 0.55 23.03 -8.47
N GLU A 38 0.40 22.66 -7.20
CA GLU A 38 -0.29 23.50 -6.21
C GLU A 38 0.60 24.59 -5.58
N SER A 39 1.94 24.41 -5.63
CA SER A 39 2.91 25.40 -5.11
C SER A 39 3.34 26.45 -6.13
N ALA A 40 2.99 26.29 -7.41
CA ALA A 40 3.37 27.22 -8.48
C ALA A 40 2.30 28.28 -8.79
N GLU A 41 1.05 28.08 -8.34
CA GLU A 41 -0.11 28.92 -8.70
C GLU A 41 -0.67 29.77 -7.55
N ARG A 42 0.12 30.06 -6.51
CA ARG A 42 -0.21 31.13 -5.56
C ARG A 42 0.67 32.36 -5.80
N PRO A 43 0.35 33.23 -6.79
CA PRO A 43 0.73 34.62 -6.72
C PRO A 43 0.19 35.18 -5.39
N HIS A 44 1.10 35.50 -4.48
CA HIS A 44 0.80 36.31 -3.32
C HIS A 44 0.54 37.74 -3.81
N GLU A 45 -0.73 38.05 -4.09
CA GLU A 45 -1.24 39.42 -4.27
C GLU A 45 -2.02 39.84 -3.01
#